data_AF-A0A380BEY4-F1
#
_entry.id   AF-A0A380BEY4-F1
#
_cell.length_a   1.000
_cell.length_b   1.000
_cell.length_c   1.000
_cell.angle_alpha   90.00
_cell.angle_beta   90.00
_cell.angle_gamma   90.00
#
_symmetry.space_group_name_H-M   'P 1'
#
loop_
_entity.id
_entity.type
_entity.pdbx_description
1 polymer ?
#
loop_
_entity_poly.entity_id
_entity_poly.type
_entity_poly.pdbx_seq_one_letter_code
_entity_poly.pdbx_strand_id
1 'polypeptide(L)'
;MITAMDKKLSKNEKISRAMTGRKLSPEHRERLSLVKIGTVRTIETRAKIKETLLGENKKHLKKVHPLIPKTSKSRSHLTAIDVKNIRNRYSNEKGASIRKLAEDYNVSRHTIHSIVTYKTWK
;
A
#
# COMPACT_ATOMS: atom_id res chain seq x y z
N MET A 1 -42.79 36.04 -4.37
CA MET A 1 -41.50 35.77 -5.05
C MET A 1 -40.45 36.68 -4.42
N ILE A 2 -39.55 36.15 -3.56
CA ILE A 2 -38.52 36.97 -2.90
C ILE A 2 -37.27 36.91 -3.77
N THR A 3 -36.96 38.04 -4.40
CA THR A 3 -35.77 38.25 -5.23
C THR A 3 -34.51 38.20 -4.37
N ALA A 4 -33.54 37.39 -4.82
CA ALA A 4 -32.23 37.26 -4.20
C ALA A 4 -31.56 38.63 -4.13
N MET A 5 -31.36 39.14 -2.91
CA MET A 5 -30.58 40.35 -2.70
C MET A 5 -29.14 40.12 -3.18
N ASP A 6 -28.68 40.97 -4.09
CA ASP A 6 -27.31 41.00 -4.60
C ASP A 6 -26.31 41.20 -3.46
N LYS A 7 -25.81 40.09 -2.91
CA LYS A 7 -24.77 40.12 -1.88
C LYS A 7 -23.47 40.58 -2.52
N LYS A 8 -23.13 41.86 -2.33
CA LYS A 8 -21.88 42.46 -2.79
C LYS A 8 -20.68 41.70 -2.20
N LEU A 9 -19.97 40.96 -3.05
CA LEU A 9 -18.77 40.23 -2.66
C LEU A 9 -17.72 41.17 -2.06
N SER A 10 -17.11 40.73 -0.95
CA SER A 10 -15.97 41.40 -0.36
C SER A 10 -14.77 41.41 -1.32
N LYS A 11 -13.87 42.39 -1.18
CA LYS A 11 -12.63 42.48 -1.96
C LYS A 11 -11.84 41.17 -1.92
N ASN A 12 -11.76 40.53 -0.75
CA ASN A 12 -11.03 39.27 -0.57
C ASN A 12 -11.71 38.09 -1.27
N GLU A 13 -13.04 38.04 -1.29
CA GLU A 13 -13.80 37.00 -2.00
C GLU A 13 -13.63 37.12 -3.51
N LYS A 14 -13.60 38.36 -4.03
CA LYS A 14 -13.34 38.63 -5.45
C LYS A 14 -11.95 38.16 -5.87
N ILE A 15 -10.93 38.49 -5.07
CA ILE A 15 -9.55 38.05 -5.31
C ILE A 15 -9.44 36.53 -5.21
N SER A 16 -10.05 35.92 -4.19
CA SER A 16 -10.06 34.47 -4.01
C SER A 16 -10.66 33.75 -5.21
N ARG A 17 -11.81 34.22 -5.71
CA ARG A 17 -12.46 33.65 -6.91
C ARG A 17 -11.57 33.76 -8.15
N ALA A 18 -10.91 34.90 -8.36
CA ALA A 18 -10.02 35.12 -9.51
C ALA A 18 -8.74 34.26 -9.46
N MET A 19 -8.27 33.91 -8.25
CA MET A 19 -7.04 33.12 -8.07
C MET A 19 -7.30 31.61 -8.00
N THR A 20 -8.53 31.19 -7.71
CA THR A 20 -8.90 29.78 -7.66
C THR A 20 -8.80 29.14 -9.05
N GLY A 21 -8.09 28.02 -9.15
CA GLY A 21 -7.94 27.27 -10.42
C GLY A 21 -6.90 27.81 -11.40
N ARG A 22 -6.25 28.94 -11.10
CA ARG A 22 -5.15 29.46 -11.92
C ARG A 22 -3.94 28.50 -11.89
N LYS A 23 -3.48 28.08 -13.07
CA LYS A 23 -2.30 27.21 -13.22
C LYS A 23 -1.01 28.04 -13.19
N LEU A 24 0.01 27.54 -12.49
CA LEU A 24 1.34 28.13 -12.49
C LEU A 24 2.03 27.88 -13.84
N SER A 25 2.85 28.85 -14.26
CA SER A 25 3.70 28.73 -15.45
C SER A 25 4.59 27.47 -15.35
N PRO A 26 4.88 26.78 -16.47
CA PRO A 26 5.75 25.60 -16.48
C PRO A 26 7.10 25.84 -15.79
N GLU A 27 7.77 26.95 -16.11
CA GLU A 27 9.08 27.31 -15.55
C GLU A 27 9.01 27.50 -14.02
N HIS A 28 7.93 28.10 -13.53
CA HIS A 28 7.72 28.29 -12.10
C HIS A 28 7.49 26.96 -11.38
N ARG A 29 6.79 26.02 -12.00
CA ARG A 29 6.58 24.67 -11.45
C ARG A 29 7.89 23.89 -11.37
N GLU A 30 8.75 24.03 -12.38
CA GLU A 30 10.06 23.38 -12.44
C GLU A 30 10.97 23.87 -11.31
N ARG A 31 11.05 25.19 -11.08
CA ARG A 31 11.79 25.76 -9.96
C ARG A 31 11.33 25.21 -8.60
N LEU A 32 10.02 25.12 -8.39
CA LEU A 32 9.46 24.52 -7.16
C LEU A 32 9.78 23.03 -7.03
N SER A 33 9.84 22.30 -8.15
CA SER A 33 10.19 20.89 -8.18
C SER A 33 11.65 20.68 -7.76
N LEU A 34 12.57 21.42 -8.38
CA LEU A 34 14.00 21.36 -8.09
C LEU A 34 14.31 21.60 -6.61
N VAL A 35 13.66 22.59 -6.00
CA VAL A 35 13.83 22.90 -4.56
C VAL A 35 13.35 21.77 -3.65
N LYS A 36 12.33 21.01 -4.05
CA LYS A 36 11.73 19.96 -3.21
C LYS A 36 12.41 18.62 -3.36
N ILE A 37 12.99 18.33 -4.52
CA ILE A 37 13.71 17.08 -4.78
C ILE A 37 14.88 16.95 -3.80
N GLY A 38 15.04 15.77 -3.20
CA GLY A 38 16.14 15.47 -2.28
C GLY A 38 16.00 16.04 -0.86
N THR A 39 14.98 16.87 -0.60
CA THR A 39 14.78 17.43 0.75
C THR A 39 14.23 16.39 1.72
N VAL A 40 14.91 16.21 2.85
CA VAL A 40 14.49 15.31 3.94
C VAL A 40 13.92 16.14 5.08
N ARG A 41 12.78 15.72 5.63
CA ARG A 41 12.17 16.39 6.79
C ARG A 41 13.00 16.14 8.06
N THR A 42 13.13 17.19 8.88
CA THR A 42 13.75 17.10 10.20
C THR A 42 13.00 16.14 11.12
N ILE A 43 13.70 15.63 12.14
CA ILE A 43 13.13 14.72 13.14
C ILE A 43 11.90 15.36 13.83
N GLU A 44 12.00 16.64 14.18
CA GLU A 44 10.92 17.39 14.81
C GLU A 44 9.67 17.49 13.93
N THR A 45 9.86 17.79 12.64
CA THR A 45 8.75 17.89 11.69
C THR A 45 8.08 16.54 11.48
N ARG A 46 8.87 15.46 11.42
CA ARG A 46 8.34 14.09 11.34
C ARG A 46 7.56 13.73 12.60
N ALA A 47 8.02 14.16 13.78
CA ALA A 47 7.32 13.95 15.05
C ALA A 47 5.97 14.67 15.08
N LYS A 48 5.92 15.94 14.67
CA LYS A 48 4.66 16.72 14.57
C LYS A 48 3.66 16.08 13.61
N ILE A 49 4.11 15.68 12.41
CA ILE A 49 3.24 14.97 11.44
C ILE A 49 2.72 13.66 12.02
N LYS A 50 3.58 12.90 12.73
CA LYS A 50 3.17 11.66 13.39
C LYS A 50 2.12 11.92 14.46
N GLU A 51 2.29 12.98 15.24
CA GLU A 51 1.34 13.38 16.28
C GLU A 51 -0.02 13.79 15.70
N THR A 52 -0.04 14.61 14.66
CA THR A 52 -1.30 15.03 14.02
C THR A 52 -2.05 13.88 13.36
N LEU A 53 -1.33 12.97 12.68
CA LEU A 53 -1.95 11.82 12.00
C LEU A 53 -2.47 10.77 12.97
N LEU A 54 -1.74 10.48 14.06
CA LEU A 54 -2.16 9.48 15.03
C LEU A 54 -3.18 10.03 16.03
N GLY A 55 -3.10 11.31 16.38
CA GLY A 55 -4.02 11.96 17.32
C GLY A 55 -4.32 11.11 18.56
N GLU A 56 -5.60 10.94 18.87
CA GLU A 56 -6.08 10.11 19.98
C GLU A 56 -5.88 8.60 19.77
N ASN A 57 -5.83 8.14 18.50
CA ASN A 57 -5.62 6.72 18.16
C ASN A 57 -4.27 6.19 18.64
N LYS A 58 -3.31 7.07 18.95
CA LYS A 58 -2.04 6.70 19.60
C LYS A 58 -2.25 5.90 20.90
N LYS A 59 -3.35 6.15 21.64
CA LYS A 59 -3.68 5.46 22.89
C LYS A 59 -4.02 3.98 22.69
N HIS A 60 -4.55 3.63 21.52
CA HIS A 60 -4.98 2.28 21.18
C HIS A 60 -3.91 1.47 20.44
N LEU A 61 -2.78 2.09 20.08
CA LEU A 61 -1.65 1.38 19.47
C LEU A 61 -0.99 0.49 20.53
N LYS A 62 -0.99 -0.83 20.28
CA LYS A 62 -0.23 -1.79 21.09
C LYS A 62 1.26 -1.45 21.01
N LYS A 63 1.83 -0.94 22.10
CA LYS A 63 3.26 -0.58 22.21
C LYS A 63 4.18 -1.78 21.96
N VAL A 64 3.72 -2.96 22.34
CA VAL A 64 4.38 -4.24 22.09
C VAL A 64 3.43 -5.03 21.22
N HIS A 65 3.65 -5.01 19.90
CA HIS A 65 3.11 -6.08 19.09
C HIS A 65 3.92 -7.33 19.45
N PRO A 66 3.29 -8.47 19.81
CA PRO A 66 4.05 -9.69 19.99
C PRO A 66 4.89 -9.92 18.73
N LEU A 67 6.18 -10.20 18.90
CA LEU A 67 7.03 -10.62 17.80
C LEU A 67 6.42 -11.92 17.26
N ILE A 68 5.60 -11.82 16.21
CA ILE A 68 5.07 -13.01 15.55
C ILE A 68 6.28 -13.70 14.93
N PRO A 69 6.61 -14.93 15.33
CA PRO A 69 7.70 -15.67 14.71
C PRO A 69 7.47 -15.71 13.20
N LYS A 70 8.49 -15.36 12.42
CA LYS A 70 8.41 -15.46 10.96
C LYS A 70 8.01 -16.89 10.62
N THR A 71 6.95 -17.06 9.82
CA THR A 71 6.51 -18.39 9.43
C THR A 71 7.63 -19.07 8.62
N SER A 72 8.02 -20.27 9.04
CA SER A 72 9.06 -21.08 8.36
C SER A 72 8.63 -21.50 6.93
N LYS A 73 7.34 -21.34 6.59
CA LYS A 73 6.70 -21.76 5.34
C LYS A 73 6.97 -20.81 4.16
N SER A 74 8.23 -20.46 3.93
CA SER A 74 8.67 -19.65 2.78
C SER A 74 8.59 -20.45 1.48
N ARG A 75 8.43 -19.79 0.33
CA ARG A 75 8.46 -20.44 -1.01
C ARG A 75 9.85 -20.47 -1.66
N SER A 76 10.85 -19.88 -1.00
CA SER A 76 12.17 -19.64 -1.58
C SER A 76 12.99 -20.90 -1.80
N HIS A 77 12.70 -21.99 -1.10
CA HIS A 77 13.39 -23.27 -1.25
C HIS A 77 12.80 -24.16 -2.35
N LEU A 78 11.68 -23.78 -2.96
CA LEU A 78 11.07 -24.56 -4.04
C LEU A 78 11.91 -24.46 -5.32
N THR A 79 12.31 -25.62 -5.85
CA THR A 79 12.97 -25.74 -7.15
C THR A 79 11.95 -25.93 -8.27
N ALA A 80 12.39 -25.78 -9.54
CA ALA A 80 11.54 -26.05 -10.70
C ALA A 80 11.06 -27.52 -10.74
N ILE A 81 11.88 -28.44 -10.23
CA ILE A 81 11.56 -29.88 -10.13
C ILE A 81 10.40 -30.07 -9.13
N ASP A 82 10.48 -29.42 -7.96
CA ASP A 82 9.42 -29.48 -6.94
C ASP A 82 8.10 -28.94 -7.48
N VAL A 83 8.14 -27.83 -8.21
CA VAL A 83 6.96 -27.24 -8.86
C VAL A 83 6.30 -28.22 -9.84
N LYS A 84 7.11 -28.92 -10.65
CA LYS A 84 6.61 -29.94 -11.58
C LYS A 84 6.00 -31.12 -10.83
N ASN A 85 6.64 -31.58 -9.76
CA ASN A 85 6.14 -32.65 -8.92
C ASN A 85 4.82 -32.27 -8.21
N ILE A 86 4.70 -31.05 -7.71
CA ILE A 86 3.47 -30.51 -7.10
C ILE A 86 2.32 -30.56 -8.10
N ARG A 87 2.54 -30.12 -9.34
CA ARG A 87 1.52 -30.14 -10.40
C ARG A 87 1.12 -31.56 -10.77
N ASN A 88 2.10 -32.44 -11.01
CA ASN A 88 1.85 -33.83 -11.36
C ASN A 88 1.09 -34.58 -10.26
N ARG A 89 1.47 -34.39 -8.98
CA ARG A 89 0.78 -35.02 -7.85
C ARG A 89 -0.66 -34.52 -7.70
N TYR A 90 -0.89 -33.21 -7.87
CA TYR A 90 -2.24 -32.65 -7.82
C TYR A 90 -3.16 -33.18 -8.93
N SER A 91 -2.64 -33.36 -10.16
CA SER A 91 -3.44 -33.83 -11.29
C SER A 91 -3.67 -35.35 -11.30
N ASN A 92 -2.71 -36.15 -10.82
CA ASN A 92 -2.73 -37.61 -11.00
C ASN A 92 -3.18 -38.38 -9.74
N GLU A 93 -2.94 -37.88 -8.54
CA GLU A 93 -3.34 -38.58 -7.30
C GLU A 93 -4.79 -38.26 -6.94
N LYS A 94 -5.69 -39.26 -7.00
CA LYS A 94 -7.06 -39.19 -6.47
C LYS A 94 -7.02 -38.99 -4.94
N GLY A 95 -6.95 -37.74 -4.49
CA GLY A 95 -6.91 -37.36 -3.08
C GLY A 95 -5.78 -36.41 -2.67
N ALA A 96 -4.94 -35.96 -3.60
CA ALA A 96 -3.95 -34.92 -3.32
C ALA A 96 -4.63 -33.57 -3.05
N SER A 97 -4.93 -33.31 -1.78
CA SER A 97 -5.41 -32.01 -1.33
C SER A 97 -4.26 -31.00 -1.30
N ILE A 98 -4.57 -29.74 -1.67
CA ILE A 98 -3.67 -28.58 -1.53
C ILE A 98 -3.09 -28.49 -0.11
N ARG A 99 -3.85 -28.93 0.90
CA ARG A 99 -3.40 -28.97 2.29
C ARG A 99 -2.27 -29.97 2.51
N LYS A 100 -2.40 -31.18 1.98
CA LYS A 100 -1.40 -32.24 2.09
C LYS A 100 -0.11 -31.85 1.38
N LEU A 101 -0.21 -31.32 0.17
CA LEU A 101 0.94 -30.80 -0.58
C LEU A 101 1.64 -29.64 0.15
N ALA A 102 0.89 -28.78 0.85
CA ALA A 102 1.49 -27.69 1.62
C ALA A 102 2.28 -28.20 2.85
N GLU A 103 1.84 -29.29 3.45
CA GLU A 103 2.54 -29.97 4.55
C GLU A 103 3.80 -30.68 4.03
N ASP A 104 3.68 -31.47 2.96
CA ASP A 104 4.79 -32.22 2.35
C ASP A 104 5.97 -31.31 1.94
N TYR A 105 5.66 -30.15 1.32
CA TYR A 105 6.68 -29.22 0.83
C TYR A 105 7.01 -28.10 1.83
N ASN A 106 6.42 -28.12 3.04
CA ASN A 106 6.55 -27.08 4.07
C ASN A 106 6.36 -25.65 3.54
N VAL A 107 5.29 -25.42 2.78
CA VAL A 107 4.94 -24.13 2.20
C VAL A 107 3.53 -23.70 2.58
N SER A 108 3.19 -22.43 2.35
CA SER A 108 1.81 -21.97 2.55
C SER A 108 0.86 -22.64 1.56
N ARG A 109 -0.37 -22.97 2.02
CA ARG A 109 -1.46 -23.46 1.16
C ARG A 109 -1.71 -22.51 -0.02
N HIS A 110 -1.54 -21.22 0.19
CA HIS A 110 -1.69 -20.21 -0.86
C HIS A 110 -0.61 -20.32 -1.95
N THR A 111 0.60 -20.72 -1.57
CA THR A 111 1.72 -20.95 -2.49
C THR A 111 1.42 -22.14 -3.41
N ILE A 112 0.99 -23.28 -2.85
CA ILE A 112 0.59 -24.45 -3.64
C ILE A 112 -0.54 -24.11 -4.60
N HIS A 113 -1.58 -23.43 -4.11
CA HIS A 113 -2.69 -22.97 -4.96
C HIS A 113 -2.19 -22.11 -6.14
N SER A 114 -1.27 -21.17 -5.89
CA SER A 114 -0.72 -20.30 -6.94
C SER A 114 0.14 -21.06 -7.97
N ILE A 115 0.81 -22.13 -7.56
CA ILE A 115 1.59 -23.00 -8.43
C ILE A 115 0.69 -23.84 -9.34
N VAL A 116 -0.37 -24.44 -8.76
CA VAL A 116 -1.34 -25.28 -9.47
C VAL A 116 -2.18 -24.46 -10.46
N THR A 117 -2.56 -23.24 -10.09
CA THR A 117 -3.31 -22.31 -10.95
C THR A 117 -2.44 -21.54 -11.94
N TYR A 118 -1.14 -21.85 -12.04
CA TYR A 118 -0.18 -21.17 -12.93
C TYR A 118 -0.08 -19.65 -12.73
N LYS A 119 -0.56 -19.13 -11.59
CA LYS A 119 -0.42 -17.72 -11.22
C LYS A 119 1.05 -17.35 -10.95
N THR A 120 1.82 -18.32 -10.45
CA THR A 120 3.26 -18.24 -10.24
C THR A 120 3.97 -19.35 -10.99
N TRP A 121 5.22 -19.14 -11.39
CA TRP A 121 6.03 -20.09 -12.16
C TRP A 121 5.34 -20.49 -13.48
N LYS A 122 5.21 -19.51 -14.38
CA LYS A 122 4.64 -19.71 -15.73
C LYS A 122 5.59 -20.51 -16.61
#